data_AF-A0AAU5RC29-F1
#
_entry.id   AF-A0AAU5RC29-F1
#
_cell.length_a   1.000
_cell.length_b   1.000
_cell.length_c   1.000
_cell.angle_alpha   90.00
_cell.angle_beta   90.00
_cell.angle_gamma   90.00
#
_symmetry.space_group_name_H-M   'P 1'
#
loop_
_entity.id
_entity.type
_entity.pdbx_description
1 polymer ?
#
loop_
_entity_poly.entity_id
_entity_poly.type
_entity_poly.pdbx_seq_one_letter_code
_entity_poly.pdbx_strand_id
1 'polypeptide(L)'
;MNWMPLISTLAGAVIGISATLIADRNRWRREEARHALDVRREVYSEFVSALKTAGEEIRAVALGDHMSDSARDAAVREAFRGTGIYTASERLWLVGPPQVVAAGNEAFHSWRAVRDAYAQGMAVGSAEEAPLIAQRRTAMAQMRHRMREDLGIGPLAIE
;
A
#
# COMPACT_ATOMS: atom_id res chain seq x y z
N MET A 1 55.60 4.88 40.99
CA MET A 1 55.26 4.38 39.64
C MET A 1 54.21 5.31 39.06
N ASN A 2 54.40 5.85 37.86
CA ASN A 2 53.54 6.91 37.32
C ASN A 2 52.37 6.27 36.55
N TRP A 3 51.21 6.10 37.20
CA TRP A 3 50.03 5.39 36.66
C TRP A 3 49.18 6.25 35.70
N MET A 4 49.45 7.55 35.62
CA MET A 4 48.76 8.53 34.76
C MET A 4 48.65 8.11 33.28
N PRO A 5 49.72 7.59 32.63
CA PRO A 5 49.67 7.20 31.22
C PRO A 5 48.76 5.98 30.97
N LEU A 6 48.69 5.05 31.91
CA LEU A 6 47.83 3.88 31.79
C LEU A 6 46.35 4.27 31.88
N ILE A 7 46.03 5.20 32.77
CA ILE A 7 44.66 5.73 32.93
C ILE A 7 44.23 6.50 31.67
N SER A 8 45.12 7.30 31.07
CA SER A 8 44.79 8.06 29.86
C SER A 8 44.58 7.16 28.63
N THR A 9 45.39 6.11 28.46
CA THR A 9 45.18 5.13 27.38
C THR A 9 43.89 4.34 27.59
N LEU A 10 43.61 3.91 28.81
CA LEU A 10 42.36 3.21 29.13
C LEU A 10 41.14 4.09 28.85
N ALA A 11 41.18 5.35 29.27
CA ALA A 11 40.11 6.31 29.02
C ALA A 11 39.91 6.55 27.52
N GLY A 12 41.00 6.74 26.75
CA GLY A 12 40.94 6.90 25.30
C GLY A 12 40.35 5.68 24.60
N ALA A 13 40.72 4.46 25.02
CA ALA A 13 40.18 3.22 24.48
C ALA A 13 38.68 3.07 24.78
N VAL A 14 38.24 3.35 26.02
CA VAL A 14 36.82 3.30 26.41
C VAL A 14 35.99 4.31 25.62
N ILE A 15 36.50 5.53 25.44
CA ILE A 15 35.83 6.57 24.64
C ILE A 15 35.72 6.12 23.18
N GLY A 16 36.80 5.61 22.59
CA GLY A 16 36.81 5.10 21.22
C GLY A 16 35.77 3.99 21.01
N ILE A 17 35.77 2.97 21.87
CA ILE A 17 34.82 1.85 21.80
C ILE A 17 33.38 2.33 21.98
N SER A 18 33.13 3.21 22.95
CA SER A 18 31.78 3.75 23.20
C SER A 18 31.27 4.58 22.03
N ALA A 19 32.12 5.39 21.42
CA ALA A 19 31.78 6.17 20.23
C ALA A 19 31.45 5.25 19.04
N THR A 20 32.22 4.19 18.82
CA THR A 20 31.94 3.20 17.78
C THR A 20 30.62 2.48 18.01
N LEU A 21 30.33 2.03 19.24
CA LEU A 21 29.07 1.35 19.58
C LEU A 21 27.85 2.26 19.39
N ILE A 22 27.94 3.53 19.77
CA ILE A 22 26.86 4.51 19.56
C ILE A 22 26.65 4.77 18.06
N ALA A 23 27.75 4.95 17.31
CA ALA A 23 27.67 5.16 15.86
C ALA A 23 27.04 3.95 15.15
N ASP A 24 27.43 2.74 15.53
CA ASP A 24 26.92 1.50 14.95
C ASP A 24 25.44 1.28 15.31
N ARG A 25 25.06 1.57 16.56
CA ARG A 25 23.65 1.53 16.99
C ARG A 25 22.77 2.51 16.21
N ASN A 26 23.27 3.73 15.98
CA ASN A 26 22.56 4.73 15.18
C ASN A 26 22.49 4.35 13.70
N ARG A 27 23.52 3.67 13.18
CA ARG A 27 23.52 3.13 11.82
C ARG A 27 22.47 2.03 11.69
N TRP A 28 22.48 1.03 12.57
CA TRP A 28 21.51 -0.07 12.59
C TRP A 28 20.07 0.45 12.65
N ARG A 29 19.77 1.37 13.57
CA ARG A 29 18.44 1.97 13.68
C ARG A 29 17.99 2.68 12.40
N ARG A 30 18.91 3.37 11.71
CA ARG A 30 18.60 4.04 10.44
C ARG A 30 18.38 3.04 9.32
N GLU A 31 19.17 1.97 9.25
CA GLU A 31 19.00 0.90 8.26
C GLU A 31 17.67 0.16 8.47
N GLU A 32 17.32 -0.15 9.72
CA GLU A 32 16.04 -0.80 10.07
C GLU A 32 14.83 0.10 9.74
N ALA A 33 14.91 1.39 10.03
CA ALA A 33 13.87 2.36 9.67
C ALA A 33 13.71 2.51 8.15
N ARG A 34 14.83 2.53 7.41
CA ARG A 34 14.81 2.57 5.93
C ARG A 34 14.21 1.29 5.35
N HIS A 35 14.63 0.13 5.85
CA HIS A 35 14.10 -1.15 5.42
C HIS A 35 12.58 -1.24 5.66
N ALA A 36 12.09 -0.77 6.81
CA ALA A 36 10.66 -0.72 7.08
C ALA A 36 9.90 0.19 6.09
N LEU A 37 10.48 1.34 5.71
CA LEU A 37 9.91 2.22 4.69
C LEU A 37 9.90 1.57 3.30
N ASP A 38 10.96 0.87 2.94
CA ASP A 38 11.06 0.18 1.65
C ASP A 38 10.03 -0.95 1.54
N VAL A 39 9.86 -1.75 2.59
CA VAL A 39 8.81 -2.78 2.64
C VAL A 39 7.41 -2.15 2.54
N ARG A 40 7.13 -1.05 3.25
CA ARG A 40 5.84 -0.35 3.14
C ARG A 40 5.61 0.19 1.73
N ARG A 41 6.63 0.81 1.14
CA ARG A 41 6.54 1.32 -0.24
C ARG A 41 6.20 0.21 -1.22
N GLU A 42 6.86 -0.94 -1.12
CA GLU A 42 6.62 -2.09 -1.99
C GLU A 42 5.18 -2.61 -1.85
N VAL A 43 4.73 -2.85 -0.61
CA VAL A 43 3.36 -3.31 -0.31
C VAL A 43 2.32 -2.31 -0.83
N TYR A 44 2.56 -1.00 -0.67
CA TYR A 44 1.64 0.02 -1.16
C TYR A 44 1.58 0.04 -2.69
N SER A 45 2.72 -0.09 -3.38
CA SER A 45 2.74 -0.16 -4.84
C SER A 45 2.06 -1.41 -5.37
N GLU A 46 2.27 -2.56 -4.74
CA GLU A 46 1.62 -3.82 -5.11
C GLU A 46 0.11 -3.69 -4.96
N PHE A 47 -0.37 -3.18 -3.81
CA PHE A 47 -1.80 -3.01 -3.56
C PHE A 47 -2.47 -2.02 -4.51
N VAL A 48 -1.85 -0.86 -4.75
CA VAL A 48 -2.39 0.13 -5.70
C VAL A 48 -2.43 -0.43 -7.12
N SER A 49 -1.42 -1.20 -7.52
CA SER A 49 -1.37 -1.83 -8.85
C SER A 49 -2.46 -2.89 -8.99
N ALA A 50 -2.59 -3.78 -8.01
CA ALA A 50 -3.64 -4.81 -7.99
C ALA A 50 -5.05 -4.19 -8.06
N LEU A 51 -5.30 -3.07 -7.36
CA LEU A 51 -6.58 -2.36 -7.44
C LEU A 51 -6.85 -1.78 -8.82
N LYS A 52 -5.82 -1.23 -9.48
CA LYS A 52 -5.97 -0.70 -10.85
C LYS A 52 -6.27 -1.82 -11.84
N THR A 53 -5.49 -2.89 -11.81
CA THR A 53 -5.70 -4.06 -12.67
C THR A 53 -7.09 -4.66 -12.44
N ALA A 54 -7.50 -4.85 -11.18
CA ALA A 54 -8.85 -5.31 -10.86
C ALA A 54 -9.94 -4.44 -11.47
N GLY A 55 -9.74 -3.13 -11.47
CA GLY A 55 -10.66 -2.21 -12.08
C GLY A 55 -10.76 -2.28 -13.60
N GLU A 56 -9.62 -2.47 -14.27
CA GLU A 56 -9.53 -2.65 -15.72
C GLU A 56 -10.20 -3.96 -16.13
N GLU A 57 -9.89 -5.06 -15.45
CA GLU A 57 -10.46 -6.39 -15.70
C GLU A 57 -11.99 -6.41 -15.49
N ILE A 58 -12.48 -5.87 -14.37
CA ILE A 58 -13.92 -5.77 -14.11
C ILE A 58 -14.64 -4.95 -15.19
N ARG A 59 -14.01 -3.85 -15.65
CA ARG A 59 -14.59 -3.00 -16.69
C ARG A 59 -14.56 -3.68 -18.06
N ALA A 60 -13.51 -4.41 -18.39
CA ALA A 60 -13.42 -5.18 -19.63
C ALA A 60 -14.57 -6.20 -19.71
N VAL A 61 -14.79 -6.98 -18.65
CA VAL A 61 -15.93 -7.90 -18.55
C VAL A 61 -17.26 -7.16 -18.69
N ALA A 62 -17.41 -5.99 -18.04
CA ALA A 62 -18.64 -5.21 -18.16
C ALA A 62 -18.91 -4.67 -19.58
N LEU A 63 -17.86 -4.49 -20.39
CA LEU A 63 -17.95 -4.10 -21.81
C LEU A 63 -18.14 -5.29 -22.75
N GLY A 64 -18.26 -6.51 -22.21
CA GLY A 64 -18.50 -7.74 -22.98
C GLY A 64 -17.25 -8.55 -23.29
N ASP A 65 -16.11 -8.24 -22.68
CA ASP A 65 -14.88 -9.04 -22.79
C ASP A 65 -14.94 -10.26 -21.85
N HIS A 66 -15.86 -11.17 -22.15
CA HIS A 66 -15.99 -12.46 -21.49
C HIS A 66 -16.52 -13.51 -22.46
N MET A 67 -16.32 -14.79 -22.14
CA MET A 67 -16.87 -15.87 -22.98
C MET A 67 -18.40 -15.76 -23.03
N SER A 68 -18.98 -15.96 -24.22
CA SER A 68 -20.42 -15.81 -24.47
C SER A 68 -21.29 -16.66 -23.55
N ASP A 69 -20.78 -17.81 -23.11
CA ASP A 69 -21.50 -18.79 -22.29
C ASP A 69 -21.31 -18.57 -20.79
N SER A 70 -20.38 -17.69 -20.38
CA SER A 70 -20.17 -17.37 -18.98
C SER A 70 -21.22 -16.38 -18.48
N ALA A 71 -21.88 -16.70 -17.37
CA ALA A 71 -22.72 -15.72 -16.69
C ALA A 71 -21.85 -14.53 -16.28
N ARG A 72 -22.28 -13.31 -16.62
CA ARG A 72 -21.55 -12.06 -16.35
C ARG A 72 -21.07 -11.94 -14.90
N ASP A 73 -21.87 -12.37 -13.93
CA ASP A 73 -21.48 -12.44 -12.50
C ASP A 73 -20.26 -13.34 -12.25
N ALA A 74 -20.23 -14.53 -12.86
CA ALA A 74 -19.11 -15.46 -12.72
C ALA A 74 -17.84 -14.90 -13.38
N ALA A 75 -17.96 -14.31 -14.57
CA ALA A 75 -16.83 -13.69 -15.27
C ALA A 75 -16.24 -12.50 -14.49
N VAL A 76 -17.09 -11.61 -13.97
CA VAL A 76 -16.66 -10.45 -13.17
C VAL A 76 -15.95 -10.89 -11.89
N ARG A 77 -16.47 -11.92 -11.21
CA ARG A 77 -15.83 -12.45 -9.99
C ARG A 77 -14.50 -13.11 -10.27
N GLU A 78 -14.37 -13.83 -11.39
CA GLU A 78 -13.13 -14.51 -11.75
C GLU A 78 -12.05 -13.52 -12.15
N ALA A 79 -12.39 -12.54 -12.99
CA ALA A 79 -11.55 -11.39 -13.31
C ALA A 79 -11.01 -10.70 -12.04
N PHE A 80 -11.87 -10.49 -11.04
CA PHE A 80 -11.43 -9.88 -9.78
C PHE A 80 -10.47 -10.76 -8.98
N ARG A 81 -10.68 -12.08 -8.94
CA ARG A 81 -9.80 -13.02 -8.20
C ARG A 81 -8.43 -13.13 -8.83
N GLY A 82 -8.34 -13.13 -10.15
CA GLY A 82 -7.08 -13.27 -10.90
C GLY A 82 -6.08 -12.13 -10.68
N THR A 83 -6.52 -11.00 -10.14
CA THR A 83 -5.70 -9.77 -9.99
C THR A 83 -4.73 -9.80 -8.81
N GLY A 84 -4.81 -10.80 -7.93
CA GLY A 84 -4.00 -10.86 -6.71
C GLY A 84 -4.40 -9.85 -5.62
N ILE A 85 -5.50 -9.12 -5.80
CA ILE A 85 -5.94 -8.06 -4.88
C ILE A 85 -6.18 -8.54 -3.46
N TYR A 86 -6.62 -9.78 -3.27
CA TYR A 86 -6.82 -10.35 -1.94
C TYR A 86 -5.49 -10.52 -1.21
N THR A 87 -4.48 -11.09 -1.88
CA THR A 87 -3.13 -11.23 -1.31
C THR A 87 -2.51 -9.88 -1.00
N ALA A 88 -2.66 -8.90 -1.90
CA ALA A 88 -2.16 -7.55 -1.68
C ALA A 88 -2.87 -6.85 -0.50
N SER A 89 -4.18 -7.06 -0.33
CA SER A 89 -4.96 -6.57 0.82
C SER A 89 -4.43 -7.12 2.14
N GLU A 90 -4.16 -8.42 2.21
CA GLU A 90 -3.61 -9.06 3.42
C GLU A 90 -2.23 -8.51 3.77
N ARG A 91 -1.35 -8.33 2.76
CA ARG A 91 -0.04 -7.71 2.98
C ARG A 91 -0.14 -6.28 3.50
N LEU A 92 -1.09 -5.49 2.96
CA LEU A 92 -1.36 -4.15 3.45
C LEU A 92 -1.79 -4.17 4.92
N TRP A 93 -2.65 -5.12 5.29
CA TRP A 93 -3.11 -5.29 6.68
C TRP A 93 -1.97 -5.63 7.64
N LEU A 94 -1.01 -6.44 7.21
CA LEU A 94 0.11 -6.86 8.05
C LEU A 94 1.16 -5.76 8.29
N VAL A 95 1.39 -4.91 7.28
CA VAL A 95 2.54 -4.00 7.25
C VAL A 95 2.13 -2.53 7.36
N GLY A 96 0.92 -2.18 6.93
CA GLY A 96 0.42 -0.82 6.93
C GLY A 96 0.05 -0.33 8.33
N PRO A 97 0.28 0.95 8.65
CA PRO A 97 -0.23 1.54 9.88
C PRO A 97 -1.77 1.69 9.80
N PRO A 98 -2.46 1.82 10.95
CA PRO A 98 -3.93 1.76 11.00
C PRO A 98 -4.64 2.74 10.06
N GLN A 99 -4.13 3.96 9.91
CA GLN A 99 -4.71 4.98 9.05
C GLN A 99 -4.60 4.67 7.56
N VAL A 100 -3.59 3.90 7.14
CA VAL A 100 -3.43 3.44 5.76
C VAL A 100 -4.30 2.21 5.52
N VAL A 101 -4.33 1.27 6.47
CA VAL A 101 -5.18 0.08 6.39
C VAL A 101 -6.65 0.47 6.29
N ALA A 102 -7.12 1.41 7.11
CA ALA A 102 -8.50 1.90 7.06
C ALA A 102 -8.85 2.50 5.69
N ALA A 103 -8.02 3.40 5.16
CA ALA A 103 -8.25 4.03 3.87
C ALA A 103 -8.11 3.04 2.69
N GLY A 104 -7.19 2.08 2.79
CA GLY A 104 -7.04 1.00 1.81
C GLY A 104 -8.24 0.07 1.80
N ASN A 105 -8.81 -0.23 2.96
CA ASN A 105 -10.03 -1.02 3.06
C ASN A 105 -11.22 -0.28 2.44
N GLU A 106 -11.39 1.03 2.72
CA GLU A 106 -12.42 1.84 2.07
C GLU A 106 -12.30 1.83 0.54
N ALA A 107 -11.07 1.96 0.01
CA ALA A 107 -10.80 1.86 -1.42
C ALA A 107 -11.20 0.46 -1.95
N PHE A 108 -10.79 -0.62 -1.28
CA PHE A 108 -11.14 -1.98 -1.64
C PHE A 108 -12.67 -2.23 -1.63
N HIS A 109 -13.38 -1.72 -0.62
CA HIS A 109 -14.83 -1.79 -0.54
C HIS A 109 -15.51 -1.04 -1.68
N SER A 110 -15.03 0.16 -2.04
CA SER A 110 -15.58 0.93 -3.16
C SER A 110 -15.45 0.19 -4.51
N TRP A 111 -14.35 -0.56 -4.70
CA TRP A 111 -14.16 -1.40 -5.87
C TRP A 111 -15.09 -2.61 -5.89
N ARG A 112 -15.32 -3.25 -4.74
CA ARG A 112 -16.31 -4.33 -4.64
C ARG A 112 -17.73 -3.86 -4.94
N ALA A 113 -18.09 -2.65 -4.55
CA ALA A 113 -19.40 -2.08 -4.91
C ALA A 113 -19.56 -1.94 -6.43
N VAL A 114 -18.53 -1.43 -7.13
CA VAL A 114 -18.54 -1.35 -8.61
C VAL A 114 -18.61 -2.73 -9.25
N ARG A 115 -17.81 -3.68 -8.75
CA ARG A 115 -17.83 -5.08 -9.21
C ARG A 115 -19.22 -5.69 -9.10
N ASP A 116 -19.82 -5.57 -7.92
CA ASP A 116 -21.13 -6.16 -7.64
C ASP A 116 -22.22 -5.51 -8.50
N ALA A 117 -22.12 -4.20 -8.77
CA ALA A 117 -23.02 -3.50 -9.68
C ALA A 117 -22.89 -3.99 -11.13
N TYR A 118 -21.68 -4.16 -11.66
CA TYR A 118 -21.49 -4.70 -13.01
C TYR A 118 -21.93 -6.16 -13.12
N ALA A 119 -21.70 -6.97 -12.08
CA ALA A 119 -22.18 -8.34 -12.01
C ALA A 119 -23.72 -8.41 -12.07
N GLN A 120 -24.41 -7.41 -11.49
CA GLN A 120 -25.87 -7.27 -11.56
C GLN A 120 -26.39 -6.69 -12.88
N GLY A 121 -25.50 -6.38 -13.83
CA GLY A 121 -25.90 -5.93 -15.16
C GLY A 121 -25.73 -4.44 -15.41
N MET A 122 -25.27 -3.65 -14.44
CA MET A 122 -25.09 -2.20 -14.61
C MET A 122 -24.27 -1.87 -15.86
N ALA A 123 -24.77 -0.93 -16.67
CA ALA A 123 -24.09 -0.47 -17.87
C ALA A 123 -22.98 0.52 -17.53
N VAL A 124 -21.83 0.35 -18.17
CA VAL A 124 -20.71 1.30 -18.09
C VAL A 124 -21.15 2.64 -18.70
N GLY A 125 -20.85 3.74 -18.03
CA GLY A 125 -21.24 5.10 -18.42
C GLY A 125 -22.68 5.48 -18.08
N SER A 126 -23.43 4.63 -17.38
CA SER A 126 -24.80 4.94 -16.95
C SER A 126 -24.83 6.01 -15.85
N ALA A 127 -25.96 6.71 -15.72
CA ALA A 127 -26.15 7.68 -14.63
C ALA A 127 -26.08 7.02 -13.24
N GLU A 128 -26.46 5.74 -13.15
CA GLU A 128 -26.39 4.93 -11.93
C GLU A 128 -24.95 4.57 -11.53
N GLU A 129 -24.03 4.50 -12.49
CA GLU A 129 -22.61 4.24 -12.24
C GLU A 129 -21.88 5.47 -11.65
N ALA A 130 -22.28 6.68 -12.07
CA ALA A 130 -21.63 7.93 -11.68
C ALA A 130 -21.34 8.08 -10.16
N PRO A 131 -22.30 7.84 -9.25
CA PRO A 131 -22.03 7.92 -7.81
C PRO A 131 -20.99 6.89 -7.33
N LEU A 132 -21.00 5.67 -7.86
CA LEU A 132 -20.03 4.64 -7.49
C LEU A 132 -18.61 5.00 -7.93
N ILE A 133 -18.48 5.57 -9.14
CA ILE A 133 -17.18 6.03 -9.65
C ILE A 133 -16.66 7.23 -8.85
N ALA A 134 -17.56 8.15 -8.47
CA ALA A 134 -17.20 9.28 -7.61
C ALA A 134 -16.71 8.82 -6.23
N GLN A 135 -17.44 7.91 -5.58
CA GLN A 135 -17.06 7.32 -4.29
C GLN A 135 -15.71 6.61 -4.39
N ARG A 136 -15.52 5.78 -5.41
CA ARG A 136 -14.26 5.08 -5.68
C ARG A 136 -13.10 6.05 -5.88
N ARG A 137 -13.32 7.13 -6.64
CA ARG A 137 -12.29 8.16 -6.88
C ARG A 137 -11.86 8.82 -5.57
N THR A 138 -12.80 9.18 -4.72
CA THR A 138 -12.54 9.76 -3.40
C THR A 138 -11.77 8.80 -2.50
N ALA A 139 -12.23 7.55 -2.35
CA ALA A 139 -11.57 6.55 -1.53
C ALA A 139 -10.13 6.25 -2.00
N MET A 140 -9.93 6.12 -3.32
CA MET A 140 -8.61 5.95 -3.91
C MET A 140 -7.69 7.15 -3.70
N ALA A 141 -8.22 8.38 -3.72
CA ALA A 141 -7.45 9.59 -3.44
C ALA A 141 -7.03 9.65 -1.97
N GLN A 142 -7.95 9.37 -1.04
CA GLN A 142 -7.69 9.35 0.38
C GLN A 142 -6.66 8.27 0.76
N MET A 143 -6.78 7.07 0.20
CA MET A 143 -5.80 5.99 0.37
C MET A 143 -4.40 6.43 -0.08
N ARG A 144 -4.25 6.96 -1.29
CA ARG A 144 -2.96 7.44 -1.80
C ARG A 144 -2.38 8.56 -0.95
N HIS A 145 -3.23 9.47 -0.47
CA HIS A 145 -2.81 10.53 0.43
C HIS A 145 -2.22 9.96 1.73
N ARG A 146 -2.93 9.03 2.40
CA ARG A 146 -2.44 8.39 3.64
C ARG A 146 -1.16 7.59 3.43
N MET A 147 -1.04 6.87 2.31
CA MET A 147 0.20 6.15 1.96
C MET A 147 1.38 7.11 1.79
N ARG A 148 1.16 8.27 1.13
CA ARG A 148 2.23 9.26 0.93
C ARG A 148 2.63 9.95 2.22
N GLU A 149 1.68 10.26 3.09
CA GLU A 149 1.96 10.79 4.42
C GLU A 149 2.79 9.80 5.25
N ASP A 150 2.43 8.51 5.24
CA ASP A 150 3.18 7.47 5.94
C ASP A 150 4.61 7.25 5.39
N LEU A 151 4.81 7.46 4.08
CA LEU A 151 6.12 7.43 3.45
C LEU A 151 6.91 8.74 3.59
N GLY A 152 6.32 9.79 4.19
CA GLY A 152 6.96 11.10 4.33
C GLY A 152 7.10 11.90 3.03
N ILE A 153 6.29 11.59 2.00
CA ILE A 153 6.39 12.17 0.64
C ILE A 153 5.45 13.40 0.48
N GLY A 154 4.64 13.72 1.48
CA GLY A 154 3.72 14.88 1.47
C GLY A 154 2.56 14.74 0.45
N PRO A 155 1.57 15.66 0.46
CA PRO A 155 0.40 15.55 -0.42
C PRO A 155 0.77 15.69 -1.91
N LEU A 156 -0.10 15.17 -2.78
CA LEU A 156 -0.02 15.44 -4.22
C LEU A 156 -0.56 16.86 -4.44
N ALA A 157 0.27 17.80 -4.89
CA ALA A 157 -0.14 19.17 -5.21
C ALA A 157 -0.87 19.26 -6.58
N ILE A 158 -1.67 18.24 -6.92
CA ILE A 158 -2.43 18.17 -8.16
C ILE A 158 -3.91 18.14 -7.75
N GLU A 159 -4.43 19.33 -7.41
CA GLU A 159 -5.87 19.62 -7.37
C GLU A 159 -6.30 20.23 -8.70
#